data_AF-A0A2P7EAY6-F1
#
_entry.id   AF-A0A2P7EAY6-F1
#
_cell.length_a   1.000
_cell.length_b   1.000
_cell.length_c   1.000
_cell.angle_alpha   90.00
_cell.angle_beta   90.00
_cell.angle_gamma   90.00
#
_symmetry.space_group_name_H-M   'P 1'
#
loop_
_entity.id
_entity.type
_entity.pdbx_description
1 polymer ?
#
loop_
_entity_poly.entity_id
_entity_poly.type
_entity_poly.pdbx_seq_one_letter_code
_entity_poly.pdbx_strand_id
1 'polypeptide(L)' 'MRFHATTQEATQILRTSESTLRRLRKAGVLRPGIHFCVSSGGIKAPNLLWSPEAVQEVLAKRTRQILTP' A
#
# COMPACT_ATOMS: atom_id res chain seq x y z
N MET A 1 3.33 -12.45 5.12
CA MET A 1 2.72 -11.27 4.47
C MET A 1 1.69 -11.75 3.46
N ARG A 2 0.41 -11.40 3.63
CA ARG A 2 -0.67 -11.84 2.74
C ARG A 2 -1.16 -10.67 1.88
N PHE A 3 -0.94 -10.73 0.57
CA PHE A 3 -1.51 -9.78 -0.39
C PHE A 3 -2.92 -10.23 -0.73
N HIS A 4 -3.92 -9.46 -0.31
CA HIS A 4 -5.32 -9.88 -0.44
C HIS A 4 -6.28 -8.72 -0.68
N ALA A 5 -5.89 -7.48 -0.35
CA ALA A 5 -6.75 -6.32 -0.52
C ALA A 5 -6.51 -5.67 -1.89
N THR A 6 -7.56 -5.42 -2.65
CA THR A 6 -7.52 -4.51 -3.80
C THR A 6 -7.21 -3.08 -3.37
N THR A 7 -6.91 -2.19 -4.32
CA THR A 7 -6.67 -0.77 -4.01
C THR A 7 -7.84 -0.12 -3.27
N GLN A 8 -9.09 -0.42 -3.65
CA GLN A 8 -10.26 0.11 -2.95
C GLN A 8 -10.37 -0.43 -1.52
N GLU A 9 -10.24 -1.74 -1.32
CA GLU A 9 -10.28 -2.34 0.02
C GLU A 9 -9.14 -1.81 0.90
N ALA A 10 -7.94 -1.68 0.35
CA ALA A 10 -6.80 -1.12 1.06
C ALA A 10 -7.05 0.32 1.50
N THR A 11 -7.66 1.16 0.65
CA THR A 11 -8.04 2.53 1.02
C THR A 11 -9.05 2.60 2.16
N GLN A 12 -10.03 1.68 2.17
CA GLN A 12 -11.03 1.60 3.24
C GLN A 12 -10.41 1.13 4.57
N ILE A 13 -9.62 0.05 4.53
CA ILE A 13 -8.97 -0.54 5.71
C ILE A 13 -7.99 0.46 6.34
N LEU A 14 -7.15 1.10 5.52
CA LEU A 14 -6.12 2.03 5.98
C LEU A 14 -6.65 3.43 6.24
N ARG A 15 -7.93 3.69 5.98
CA ARG A 15 -8.57 5.02 6.04
C ARG A 15 -7.75 6.08 5.29
N THR A 16 -7.31 5.73 4.07
CA THR A 16 -6.47 6.59 3.23
C THR A 16 -7.01 6.70 1.82
N SER A 17 -6.49 7.63 1.03
CA SER A 17 -6.91 7.87 -0.35
C SER A 17 -6.07 7.07 -1.34
N GLU A 18 -6.61 6.69 -2.50
CA GLU A 18 -5.83 6.06 -3.56
C GLU A 18 -4.66 6.95 -4.02
N SER A 19 -4.89 8.25 -4.10
CA SER A 19 -3.86 9.25 -4.43
C SER A 19 -2.68 9.19 -3.45
N THR A 20 -2.94 8.96 -2.16
CA THR A 20 -1.92 8.80 -1.13
C THR A 20 -1.12 7.52 -1.35
N LEU A 21 -1.77 6.37 -1.59
CA LEU A 21 -1.07 5.12 -1.91
C LEU A 21 -0.20 5.25 -3.16
N ARG A 22 -0.73 5.90 -4.22
CA ARG A 22 -0.01 6.18 -5.47
C ARG A 22 1.21 7.07 -5.23
N ARG A 23 1.06 8.13 -4.44
CA ARG A 23 2.15 9.04 -4.08
C ARG A 23 3.24 8.32 -3.28
N LEU A 24 2.87 7.54 -2.27
CA LEU A 24 3.81 6.79 -1.45
C LEU A 24 4.56 5.71 -2.25
N ARG A 25 3.87 5.08 -3.21
CA ARG A 25 4.51 4.18 -4.17
C ARG A 25 5.51 4.91 -5.06
N LYS A 26 5.12 6.05 -5.67
CA LYS A 26 6.00 6.87 -6.52
C LYS A 26 7.22 7.40 -5.75
N ALA A 27 7.04 7.69 -4.46
CA ALA A 27 8.11 8.12 -3.56
C ALA A 27 9.02 6.97 -3.07
N GLY A 28 8.79 5.71 -3.49
CA GLY A 28 9.60 4.56 -3.09
C GLY A 28 9.37 4.07 -1.66
N VAL A 29 8.34 4.59 -0.98
CA VAL A 29 8.01 4.27 0.41
C VAL A 29 7.31 2.92 0.49
N LEU A 30 6.33 2.72 -0.39
CA LEU A 30 5.69 1.42 -0.58
C LEU A 30 6.46 0.68 -1.68
N ARG A 31 7.01 -0.46 -1.30
CA ARG A 31 7.84 -1.34 -2.13
C ARG A 31 7.04 -2.54 -2.67
N PRO A 32 7.26 -2.94 -3.94
CA PRO A 32 6.68 -4.17 -4.49
C PRO A 32 7.22 -5.40 -3.77
N GLY A 33 6.43 -6.46 -3.67
CA GLY A 33 6.77 -7.70 -2.95
C GLY A 33 6.76 -7.59 -1.42
N ILE A 34 6.59 -6.38 -0.88
CA ILE A 34 6.48 -6.11 0.56
C ILE A 34 5.09 -5.53 0.86
N HIS A 35 4.73 -4.42 0.22
CA HIS A 35 3.49 -3.68 0.50
C HIS A 35 2.41 -3.95 -0.52
N PHE A 36 2.80 -4.25 -1.76
CA PHE A 36 1.90 -4.61 -2.84
C PHE A 36 2.55 -5.62 -3.77
N CYS A 37 1.72 -6.39 -4.48
CA CYS A 37 2.12 -7.23 -5.59
C CYS A 37 1.21 -6.98 -6.79
N VAL A 38 1.71 -7.32 -7.98
CA VAL A 38 0.91 -7.31 -9.19
C VAL A 38 0.17 -8.65 -9.27
N SER A 39 -1.17 -8.60 -9.30
CA SER A 39 -1.99 -9.77 -9.59
C SER A 39 -2.19 -9.87 -11.10
N SER A 40 -1.47 -10.80 -11.71
CA SER A 40 -1.52 -11.07 -13.14
C SER A 40 -2.68 -12.01 -13.46
N GLY A 41 -3.91 -11.53 -13.31
CA GLY A 41 -5.12 -12.28 -13.63
C GLY A 41 -5.71 -11.89 -14.98
N GLY A 42 -5.04 -12.21 -16.09
CA GLY A 42 -5.58 -12.29 -17.47
C GLY A 42 -6.21 -11.03 -18.11
N ILE A 43 -5.66 -10.63 -19.28
CA ILE A 43 -6.18 -9.74 -20.35
C ILE A 43 -6.64 -8.31 -19.97
N LYS A 44 -7.11 -8.04 -18.74
CA LYS A 44 -7.38 -6.70 -18.23
C LYS A 44 -6.21 -6.18 -17.41
N ALA A 45 -6.06 -4.86 -17.39
CA ALA A 45 -4.96 -4.14 -16.76
C ALA A 45 -4.56 -4.73 -15.40
N PRO A 46 -3.24 -4.85 -15.10
CA PRO A 46 -2.75 -5.52 -13.90
C PRO A 46 -3.36 -4.89 -12.64
N ASN A 47 -4.15 -5.67 -11.90
CA ASN A 47 -4.68 -5.24 -10.62
C ASN A 47 -3.60 -5.38 -9.54
N LEU A 48 -3.44 -4.35 -8.72
CA LEU A 48 -2.55 -4.38 -7.56
C LEU A 48 -3.27 -5.01 -6.37
N LEU A 49 -2.62 -5.98 -5.75
CA LEU A 49 -3.01 -6.47 -4.43
C LEU A 49 -2.07 -5.88 -3.39
N TRP A 50 -2.64 -5.42 -2.30
CA TRP A 50 -1.96 -4.76 -1.19
C TRP A 50 -1.93 -5.68 0.02
N SER A 51 -0.93 -5.47 0.86
CA SER A 51 -0.87 -5.98 2.23
C SER A 51 -1.17 -4.82 3.18
N PRO A 52 -2.42 -4.68 3.69
CA PRO A 52 -2.79 -3.58 4.57
C PRO A 52 -1.91 -3.52 5.83
N GLU A 53 -1.61 -4.67 6.42
CA GLU A 53 -0.73 -4.79 7.59
C GLU A 53 0.64 -4.14 7.35
N ALA A 54 1.31 -4.51 6.25
CA ALA A 54 2.61 -3.97 5.89
C ALA A 54 2.58 -2.47 5.60
N VAL A 55 1.53 -2.01 4.91
CA VAL A 55 1.35 -0.58 4.63
C VAL A 55 1.13 0.19 5.93
N GLN A 56 0.29 -0.33 6.83
CA GLN A 56 0.01 0.27 8.12
C GLN A 56 1.26 0.38 9.00
N GLU A 57 2.12 -0.65 9.02
CA GLU A 57 3.39 -0.59 9.74
C GLU A 57 4.30 0.52 9.23
N VAL A 58 4.43 0.68 7.91
CA VAL A 58 5.27 1.74 7.33
C VAL A 58 4.69 3.12 7.57
N LEU A 59 3.36 3.26 7.50
CA LEU A 59 2.70 4.51 7.87
C LEU A 59 2.94 4.84 9.34
N ALA A 60 2.78 3.87 10.25
CA ALA A 60 3.01 4.05 11.68
C ALA A 60 4.48 4.40 11.99
N LYS A 61 5.45 3.78 11.31
CA LYS A 61 6.89 4.11 11.43
C LYS A 61 7.17 5.54 11.00
N ARG A 62 6.59 5.99 9.89
CA ARG A 62 6.78 7.37 9.40
C ARG A 62 6.14 8.42 10.27
N THR A 63 4.92 8.18 10.76
CA THR A 63 4.26 9.12 11.69
C THR A 63 5.11 9.32 12.95
N ARG A 64 5.73 8.25 13.46
CA ARG A 64 6.67 8.37 14.59
C ARG A 64 7.93 9.17 14.25
N GLN A 65 8.50 8.98 13.07
CA GLN A 65 9.69 9.74 12.64
C GLN A 65 9.42 11.24 12.46
N ILE A 66 8.21 11.62 12.08
CA ILE A 66 7.81 13.04 11.91
C ILE A 66 7.57 13.72 13.27
N LEU A 67 7.30 12.94 14.33
CA LEU A 67 7.01 13.44 15.68
C LEU A 67 8.24 13.49 16.61
N THR A 68 9.42 13.12 16.12
CA THR A 68 10.67 13.29 16.87
C THR A 68 11.22 14.71 16.64
N PRO A 69 11.24 15.58 17.67
CA PRO A 69 11.78 16.94 17.59
C PRO A 69 13.31 16.97 17.45
#